data_AF-A0A1I0W529-F1
#
_entry.id   AF-A0A1I0W529-F1
#
_cell.length_a   1.000
_cell.length_b   1.000
_cell.length_c   1.000
_cell.angle_alpha   90.00
_cell.angle_beta   90.00
_cell.angle_gamma   90.00
#
_symmetry.space_group_name_H-M   'P 1'
#
loop_
_entity.id
_entity.type
_entity.pdbx_description
1 polymer ?
#
loop_
_entity_poly.entity_id
_entity_poly.type
_entity_poly.pdbx_seq_one_letter_code
_entity_poly.pdbx_strand_id
1 'polypeptide(L)' 'MNRSLEQILIRAKEMNKWVPVKFLVKYDIKKVDLLALEDEGLILIKRSKSDGLMLKLTLRGYHYFNH' A
#
# COMPACT_ATOMS: atom_id res chain seq x y z
N MET A 1 -6.43 3.92 -7.96
CA MET A 1 -6.54 4.16 -6.50
C MET A 1 -6.64 5.69 -6.32
N ASN A 2 -6.78 6.25 -5.11
CA ASN A 2 -6.71 7.72 -4.98
C ASN A 2 -5.23 8.17 -5.11
N ARG A 3 -4.95 9.25 -5.85
CA ARG A 3 -3.61 9.81 -6.06
C ARG A 3 -2.85 10.07 -4.76
N SER A 4 -3.52 10.53 -3.70
CA SER A 4 -2.87 10.74 -2.39
C SER A 4 -2.43 9.43 -1.74
N LEU A 5 -3.22 8.37 -1.90
CA LEU A 5 -2.89 7.05 -1.37
C LEU A 5 -1.70 6.44 -2.11
N GLU A 6 -1.68 6.56 -3.44
CA GLU A 6 -0.55 6.16 -4.29
C GLU A 6 0.73 6.86 -3.84
N GLN A 7 0.70 8.19 -3.70
CA GLN A 7 1.87 8.96 -3.24
C GLN A 7 2.38 8.53 -1.86
N ILE A 8 1.50 8.23 -0.90
CA ILE A 8 1.91 7.76 0.43
C ILE A 8 2.64 6.42 0.33
N LEU A 9 2.12 5.49 -0.46
CA LEU A 9 2.72 4.19 -0.64
C LEU A 9 4.07 4.30 -1.38
N ILE A 10 4.16 5.15 -2.41
CA ILE A 10 5.40 5.45 -3.15
C ILE A 10 6.46 5.99 -2.18
N ARG A 11 6.13 7.03 -1.40
CA ARG A 11 7.06 7.61 -0.40
C ARG A 11 7.47 6.57 0.65
N ALA A 12 6.55 5.75 1.12
CA ALA A 12 6.87 4.69 2.06
C ALA A 12 7.84 3.66 1.46
N LYS A 13 7.71 3.35 0.16
CA LYS A 13 8.62 2.45 -0.55
C LYS A 13 10.01 3.05 -0.74
N GLU A 14 10.12 4.34 -1.07
CA GLU A 14 11.41 5.06 -1.11
C GLU A 14 12.16 4.95 0.23
N MET A 15 11.42 4.99 1.34
CA MET A 15 11.95 4.81 2.70
C MET A 15 12.07 3.34 3.14
N ASN A 16 11.71 2.39 2.28
CA ASN A 16 11.64 0.95 2.55
C ASN A 16 10.73 0.55 3.74
N LYS A 17 9.71 1.36 4.05
CA LYS A 17 8.80 1.18 5.18
C LYS A 17 7.52 0.41 4.83
N TRP A 18 6.90 -0.13 5.87
CA TRP A 18 5.53 -0.66 5.83
C TRP A 18 4.56 0.42 6.32
N VAL A 19 3.37 0.45 5.75
CA VAL A 19 2.33 1.43 6.11
C VAL A 19 1.13 0.71 6.72
N PRO A 20 0.77 1.01 7.97
CA PRO A 20 -0.45 0.50 8.57
C PRO A 20 -1.71 1.00 7.86
N VAL A 21 -2.63 0.10 7.52
CA VAL A 21 -3.89 0.41 6.82
C VAL A 21 -4.75 1.38 7.62
N LYS A 22 -4.67 1.36 8.96
CA LYS A 22 -5.36 2.31 9.84
C LYS A 22 -5.11 3.77 9.47
N PHE A 23 -3.92 4.12 8.99
CA PHE A 23 -3.58 5.48 8.56
C PHE A 23 -4.05 5.81 7.15
N LEU A 24 -4.41 4.78 6.37
CA LEU A 24 -4.82 4.88 4.98
C LEU A 24 -6.35 4.98 4.82
N VAL A 25 -7.11 4.73 5.88
CA VAL A 25 -8.60 4.81 5.87
C VAL A 25 -9.11 6.14 5.35
N LYS A 26 -8.45 7.25 5.70
CA LYS A 26 -8.79 8.61 5.24
C LYS A 26 -8.50 8.88 3.75
N TYR A 27 -7.83 7.96 3.08
CA TYR A 27 -7.52 8.05 1.64
C TYR A 27 -8.27 6.98 0.83
N ASP A 28 -9.47 6.59 1.31
CA ASP A 28 -10.36 5.66 0.63
C ASP A 28 -9.76 4.26 0.38
N ILE A 29 -8.77 3.81 1.16
CA ILE A 29 -8.18 2.47 1.04
C ILE A 29 -9.24 1.34 1.11
N LYS A 30 -10.37 1.58 1.79
CA LYS A 30 -11.47 0.62 1.89
C LYS A 30 -12.19 0.36 0.56
N LYS A 31 -12.07 1.26 -0.42
CA LYS A 31 -12.61 1.10 -1.78
C LYS A 31 -11.63 0.41 -2.72
N VAL A 32 -10.40 0.15 -2.27
CA VAL A 32 -9.35 -0.51 -3.05
C VAL A 32 -9.43 -2.00 -2.81
N ASP A 33 -9.42 -2.79 -3.88
CA ASP A 33 -9.29 -4.23 -3.80
C ASP A 33 -7.82 -4.61 -3.52
N LEU A 34 -7.49 -4.74 -2.23
CA LEU A 34 -6.13 -5.05 -1.81
C LEU A 34 -5.70 -6.46 -2.21
N LEU A 35 -6.64 -7.41 -2.28
CA LEU A 35 -6.33 -8.78 -2.66
C LEU A 35 -5.96 -8.85 -4.13
N ALA A 36 -6.73 -8.18 -5.01
CA ALA A 36 -6.38 -8.08 -6.43
C ALA A 36 -4.98 -7.48 -6.64
N LEU A 37 -4.64 -6.41 -5.92
CA LEU A 37 -3.31 -5.79 -6.00
C LEU A 37 -2.19 -6.69 -5.47
N GLU A 38 -2.47 -7.54 -4.48
CA GLU A 38 -1.51 -8.52 -3.96
C GLU A 38 -1.31 -9.68 -4.94
N ASP A 39 -2.40 -10.19 -5.53
CA ASP A 39 -2.37 -11.25 -6.56
C ASP A 39 -1.63 -10.78 -7.83
N GLU A 40 -1.76 -9.51 -8.20
CA GLU A 40 -0.97 -8.89 -9.28
C GLU A 40 0.50 -8.65 -8.88
N GLY A 41 0.86 -8.87 -7.62
CA GLY A 41 2.20 -8.65 -7.09
C GLY A 41 2.59 -7.18 -7.02
N LEU A 42 1.63 -6.26 -6.93
CA LEU A 42 1.87 -4.81 -6.81
C LEU A 42 2.09 -4.41 -5.35
N ILE A 43 1.41 -5.07 -4.41
CA ILE A 43 1.59 -4.85 -2.97
C ILE A 43 1.91 -6.14 -2.25
N LEU A 44 2.46 -6.00 -1.05
CA LEU A 44 2.58 -7.05 -0.05
C LEU A 44 1.69 -6.68 1.13
N ILE A 45 0.93 -7.65 1.62
CA ILE A 45 0.09 -7.50 2.80
C ILE A 45 0.71 -8.33 3.92
N LYS A 46 0.79 -7.75 5.12
CA LYS A 46 1.13 -8.52 6.31
C LYS A 46 0.30 -8.07 7.50
N ARG A 47 0.06 -8.97 8.44
CA ARG A 47 -0.60 -8.66 9.70
C ARG A 47 0.42 -8.49 10.82
N SER A 48 0.39 -7.36 11.49
CA SER A 48 1.17 -7.05 12.69
C SER A 48 0.31 -7.19 13.93
N LYS A 49 0.91 -7.66 15.04
CA LYS A 49 0.24 -7.74 16.34
C LYS A 49 -0.08 -6.35 16.91
N SER A 50 0.80 -5.37 16.71
CA SER A 50 0.65 -3.99 17.23
C SER A 50 -0.14 -3.07 16.32
N ASP A 51 0.03 -3.22 15.01
CA ASP A 51 -0.41 -2.24 14.01
C ASP A 51 -1.51 -2.75 13.08
N GLY A 52 -1.94 -4.00 13.26
CA GLY A 52 -2.96 -4.62 12.44
C GLY A 52 -2.46 -4.86 11.01
N LEU A 53 -3.33 -4.64 10.02
CA LEU A 53 -3.00 -4.85 8.61
C LEU A 53 -2.00 -3.80 8.13
N MET A 54 -0.91 -4.24 7.51
CA MET A 54 0.14 -3.40 6.96
C MET A 54 0.34 -3.69 5.48
N LEU A 55 0.60 -2.63 4.71
CA LEU A 55 0.86 -2.68 3.29
C LEU A 55 2.28 -2.24 2.98
N LYS A 56 2.85 -2.78 1.90
CA LYS A 56 4.10 -2.30 1.33
C LYS A 56 4.06 -2.48 -0.18
N LEU A 57 4.52 -1.50 -0.94
CA LEU A 57 4.67 -1.68 -2.38
C LEU A 57 5.81 -2.64 -2.70
N THR A 58 5.59 -3.50 -3.68
CA THR A 58 6.67 -4.22 -4.35
C THR A 58 7.45 -3.26 -5.27
N LEU A 59 8.57 -3.72 -5.83
CA LEU A 59 9.26 -2.95 -6.86
C LEU A 59 8.37 -2.77 -8.10
N ARG A 60 7.63 -3.83 -8.49
CA ARG A 60 6.67 -3.79 -9.59
C ARG A 60 5.57 -2.76 -9.34
N GLY A 61 4.95 -2.79 -8.15
CA GLY A 61 3.92 -1.82 -7.78
C GLY A 61 4.44 -0.39 -7.74
N TYR A 62 5.67 -0.18 -7.24
CA TYR A 62 6.29 1.13 -7.28
C TYR A 62 6.38 1.67 -8.70
N HIS A 63 6.88 0.88 -9.65
CA HIS A 63 6.92 1.31 -11.04
C HIS A 63 5.51 1.57 -11.56
N TYR A 64 4.57 0.66 -11.35
CA TYR A 64 3.18 0.77 -11.82
C TYR A 64 2.46 2.06 -11.35
N PHE A 65 2.68 2.51 -10.11
CA PHE A 65 2.04 3.72 -9.59
C PHE A 65 2.86 5.00 -9.77
N ASN A 66 4.16 4.89 -10.09
CA ASN A 66 5.06 6.03 -10.24
C ASN A 66 5.25 6.38 -11.73
N HIS A 67 4.12 6.68 -12.39
CA HIS A 67 4.02 7.08 -13.80
C HIS A 67 3.50 8.52 -13.96
#